data_AF-A0A7X5D9C1-F1
#
_entry.id   AF-A0A7X5D9C1-F1
#
_cell.length_a   1.000
_cell.length_b   1.000
_cell.length_c   1.000
_cell.angle_alpha   90.00
_cell.angle_beta   90.00
_cell.angle_gamma   90.00
#
_symmetry.space_group_name_H-M   'P 1'
#
loop_
_entity.id
_entity.type
_entity.pdbx_description
1 polymer ?
#
loop_
_entity_poly.entity_id
_entity_poly.type
_entity_poly.pdbx_seq_one_letter_code
_entity_poly.pdbx_strand_id
1 'polypeptide(L)'
;MWQKNNGKSETEILQNQFTAYLATAVQRRRNDYLQQMDRRQQIESLTEDFMFMPECSIEQDMLLGLPVLMQLEDSALLHALRELSERERYIFLARAVDGKSFEALAEETGMGYKGVASVYYRTVQKIKRKIEVMKNEF
;
A
#
# COMPACT_ATOMS: atom_id res chain seq x y z
N MET A 1 -0.55 -12.18 -66.28
CA MET A 1 -0.83 -13.51 -65.72
C MET A 1 0.16 -13.77 -64.60
N TRP A 2 -0.30 -13.92 -63.36
CA TRP A 2 0.57 -14.37 -62.27
C TRP A 2 0.85 -15.86 -62.47
N GLN A 3 2.09 -16.21 -62.80
CA GLN A 3 2.50 -17.62 -62.86
C GLN A 3 2.82 -18.08 -61.44
N LYS A 4 2.13 -19.15 -61.00
CA LYS A 4 2.36 -19.76 -59.69
C LYS A 4 3.69 -20.51 -59.73
N ASN A 5 4.53 -20.32 -58.70
CA ASN A 5 5.79 -21.05 -58.58
C ASN A 5 5.48 -22.55 -58.50
N ASN A 6 5.89 -23.29 -59.52
CA ASN A 6 5.62 -24.73 -59.63
C ASN A 6 6.83 -25.58 -59.21
N GLY A 7 7.93 -24.93 -58.79
CA GLY A 7 9.14 -25.57 -58.28
C GLY A 7 9.91 -26.37 -59.33
N LYS A 8 9.74 -26.08 -60.63
CA LYS A 8 10.31 -26.90 -61.72
C LYS A 8 11.48 -26.22 -62.41
N SER A 9 11.48 -24.88 -62.49
CA SER A 9 12.62 -24.14 -63.03
C SER A 9 13.72 -23.98 -61.98
N GLU A 10 14.97 -23.91 -62.43
CA GLU A 10 16.13 -23.71 -61.56
C GLU A 10 16.00 -22.45 -60.70
N THR A 11 15.46 -21.36 -61.27
CA THR A 11 15.18 -20.11 -60.56
C THR A 11 14.13 -20.27 -59.46
N GLU A 12 13.07 -21.05 -59.70
CA GLU A 12 12.04 -21.32 -58.69
C GLU A 12 12.58 -22.21 -57.57
N ILE A 13 13.41 -23.20 -57.91
CA ILE A 13 14.08 -24.08 -56.94
C ILE A 13 15.00 -23.27 -56.05
N LEU A 14 15.85 -22.41 -56.62
CA LEU A 14 16.74 -21.51 -55.87
C LEU A 14 15.94 -20.55 -54.99
N GLN A 15 14.86 -19.96 -55.50
CA GLN A 15 13.97 -19.10 -54.72
C GLN A 15 13.36 -19.84 -53.53
N ASN A 16 12.89 -21.08 -53.73
CA ASN A 16 12.30 -21.89 -52.67
C ASN A 16 13.33 -22.28 -51.61
N GLN A 17 14.56 -22.62 -52.01
CA GLN A 17 15.66 -22.90 -51.08
C GLN A 17 16.04 -21.69 -50.26
N PHE A 18 16.19 -20.52 -50.90
CA PHE A 18 16.47 -19.26 -50.21
C PHE A 18 15.35 -18.90 -49.23
N THR A 19 14.09 -19.04 -49.65
CA THR A 19 12.92 -18.74 -48.81
C THR A 19 12.86 -19.66 -47.59
N ALA A 20 13.10 -20.96 -47.78
CA ALA A 20 13.14 -21.93 -46.69
C ALA A 20 14.27 -21.66 -45.71
N TYR A 21 15.46 -21.32 -46.22
CA TYR A 21 16.60 -20.92 -45.40
C TYR A 21 16.28 -19.67 -44.58
N LEU A 22 15.76 -18.62 -45.23
CA LEU A 22 15.45 -17.35 -44.57
C LEU A 22 14.38 -17.53 -43.49
N ALA A 23 13.29 -18.25 -43.78
CA ALA A 23 12.24 -18.55 -42.81
C ALA A 23 12.81 -19.30 -41.59
N THR A 24 13.70 -20.26 -41.83
CA THR A 24 14.36 -21.02 -40.76
C THR A 24 15.29 -20.13 -39.94
N ALA A 25 16.07 -19.27 -40.57
CA ALA A 25 16.99 -18.36 -39.91
C ALA A 25 16.25 -17.35 -39.02
N VAL A 26 15.14 -16.78 -39.51
CA VAL A 26 14.28 -15.87 -38.72
C VAL A 26 13.66 -16.60 -37.54
N GLN A 27 13.15 -17.81 -37.73
CA GLN A 27 12.56 -18.60 -36.66
C GLN A 27 13.59 -18.94 -35.57
N ARG A 28 14.80 -19.31 -35.96
CA ARG A 28 15.91 -19.55 -35.01
C ARG A 28 16.26 -18.29 -34.25
N ARG A 29 16.44 -17.15 -34.95
CA ARG A 29 16.77 -15.87 -34.31
C ARG A 29 15.71 -15.42 -33.30
N ARG A 30 14.44 -15.61 -33.61
CA ARG A 30 13.33 -15.34 -32.69
C ARG A 30 13.42 -16.22 -31.44
N ASN A 31 13.65 -17.51 -31.60
CA ASN A 31 13.78 -18.44 -30.48
C ASN A 31 14.97 -18.08 -29.59
N ASP A 32 16.14 -17.77 -30.19
CA ASP A 32 17.34 -17.37 -29.45
C ASP A 32 17.09 -16.08 -28.65
N TYR A 33 16.38 -15.12 -29.25
CA TYR A 33 16.02 -13.86 -28.57
C TYR A 33 15.11 -14.11 -27.36
N LEU A 34 14.06 -14.92 -27.52
CA LEU A 34 13.16 -15.26 -26.42
C LEU A 34 13.87 -16.03 -25.31
N GLN A 35 14.74 -16.98 -25.66
CA GLN A 35 15.57 -17.68 -24.67
C GLN A 35 16.52 -16.74 -23.95
N GLN A 36 17.09 -15.77 -24.64
CA GLN A 36 17.96 -14.77 -24.00
C GLN A 36 17.17 -13.87 -23.05
N MET A 37 15.95 -13.46 -23.41
CA MET A 37 15.07 -12.70 -22.53
C MET A 37 14.69 -13.52 -21.28
N ASP A 38 14.29 -14.77 -21.46
CA ASP A 38 13.91 -15.66 -20.35
C ASP A 38 15.09 -15.92 -19.40
N ARG A 39 16.29 -16.19 -19.93
CA ARG A 39 17.52 -16.30 -19.12
C ARG A 39 17.82 -15.02 -18.36
N ARG A 40 17.64 -13.85 -18.97
CA ARG A 40 17.79 -12.56 -18.28
C ARG A 40 16.77 -12.44 -17.16
N GLN A 41 15.49 -12.73 -17.40
CA GLN A 41 14.45 -12.69 -16.37
C GLN A 41 14.67 -13.68 -15.23
N GLN A 42 15.31 -14.83 -15.49
CA GLN A 42 15.64 -15.82 -14.45
C GLN A 42 16.84 -15.40 -13.59
N ILE A 43 17.75 -14.58 -14.12
CA ILE A 43 18.98 -14.15 -13.43
C ILE A 43 18.81 -12.75 -12.83
N GLU A 44 18.00 -11.90 -13.46
CA GLU A 44 17.71 -10.51 -13.09
C GLU A 44 16.26 -10.41 -12.63
N SER A 45 16.04 -10.11 -11.35
CA SER A 45 14.72 -9.65 -10.89
C SER A 45 14.44 -8.28 -11.52
N LEU A 46 13.25 -8.08 -12.08
CA LEU A 46 12.81 -6.79 -12.62
C LEU A 46 12.71 -5.78 -11.47
N THR A 47 13.77 -5.00 -11.23
CA THR A 47 13.75 -3.93 -10.22
C THR A 47 12.75 -2.83 -10.58
N GLU A 48 12.38 -2.71 -11.87
CA GLU A 48 11.49 -1.66 -12.38
C GLU A 48 9.99 -1.90 -12.09
N ASP A 49 9.56 -3.12 -11.73
CA ASP A 49 8.14 -3.38 -11.37
C ASP A 49 7.87 -3.30 -9.86
N PHE A 50 8.91 -3.05 -9.06
CA PHE A 50 8.64 -2.34 -7.83
C PHE A 50 8.23 -0.94 -8.26
N MET A 51 6.92 -0.73 -8.40
CA MET A 51 6.32 0.55 -8.11
C MET A 51 6.91 0.96 -6.76
N PHE A 52 7.98 1.76 -6.82
CA PHE A 52 8.50 2.48 -5.69
C PHE A 52 7.39 3.47 -5.36
N MET A 53 6.40 3.01 -4.60
CA MET A 53 5.41 3.82 -3.94
C MET A 53 6.22 4.63 -2.94
N PRO A 54 6.60 5.89 -3.23
CA PRO A 54 7.56 6.62 -2.41
C PRO A 54 6.98 7.00 -1.04
N GLU A 55 5.73 6.63 -0.77
CA GLU A 55 4.91 7.13 0.33
C GLU A 55 4.39 6.04 1.27
N CYS A 56 4.68 4.77 1.01
CA CYS A 56 4.51 3.70 1.99
C CYS A 56 5.89 3.19 2.37
N SER A 57 6.59 3.93 3.24
CA SER A 57 7.74 3.38 3.93
C SER A 57 7.29 2.09 4.62
N ILE A 58 8.09 1.02 4.53
CA ILE A 58 7.86 -0.24 5.26
C ILE A 58 7.55 0.02 6.75
N GLU A 59 8.09 1.10 7.30
CA GLU A 59 7.83 1.56 8.66
C GLU A 59 6.40 2.06 8.88
N GLN A 60 5.81 2.81 7.92
CA GLN A 60 4.42 3.27 8.00
C GLN A 60 3.45 2.08 7.93
N ASP A 61 3.72 1.11 7.07
CA ASP A 61 2.89 -0.10 6.95
C ASP A 61 2.95 -0.97 8.22
N MET A 62 4.12 -1.04 8.87
CA MET A 62 4.28 -1.74 10.15
C MET A 62 3.59 -1.01 11.32
N LEU A 63 3.62 0.32 11.35
CA LEU A 63 2.96 1.12 12.39
C LEU A 63 1.43 1.06 12.31
N LEU A 64 0.85 1.05 11.10
CA LEU A 64 -0.60 1.00 10.89
C LEU A 64 -1.27 -0.24 11.51
N GLY A 65 -0.54 -1.35 11.62
CA GLY A 65 -1.02 -2.58 12.25
C GLY A 65 -0.99 -2.59 13.79
N LEU A 66 -0.33 -1.62 14.43
CA LEU A 66 -0.20 -1.56 15.89
C LEU A 66 -1.43 -0.93 16.55
N PRO A 67 -1.71 -1.23 17.84
CA PRO A 67 -2.72 -0.50 18.60
C PRO A 67 -2.46 1.02 18.59
N VAL A 68 -3.51 1.86 18.54
CA VAL A 68 -3.41 3.34 18.46
C VAL A 68 -2.43 3.94 19.48
N LEU A 69 -2.40 3.41 20.71
CA LEU A 69 -1.48 3.89 21.75
C LEU A 69 0.01 3.59 21.48
N MET A 70 0.32 2.64 20.60
CA MET A 70 1.67 2.30 20.18
C MET A 70 2.11 3.06 18.93
N GLN A 71 1.17 3.70 18.22
CA GLN A 71 1.45 4.55 17.05
C GLN A 71 1.80 6.00 17.43
N LEU A 72 1.57 6.40 18.69
CA LEU A 72 1.73 7.79 19.14
C LEU A 72 3.20 8.12 19.45
N GLU A 73 3.74 9.11 18.74
CA GLU A 73 5.10 9.64 18.97
C GLU A 73 5.17 10.63 20.14
N ASP A 74 4.09 11.38 20.40
CA ASP A 74 4.04 12.35 21.50
C ASP A 74 3.89 11.62 22.86
N SER A 75 4.99 11.58 23.62
CA SER A 75 5.06 10.90 24.91
C SER A 75 4.16 11.53 25.98
N ALA A 76 3.95 12.85 25.95
CA ALA A 76 3.08 13.55 26.89
C ALA A 76 1.60 13.24 26.61
N LEU A 77 1.21 13.22 25.33
CA LEU A 77 -0.11 12.79 24.92
C LEU A 77 -0.36 11.31 25.25
N LEU A 78 0.61 10.45 24.96
CA LEU A 78 0.52 9.02 25.27
C LEU A 78 0.28 8.79 26.78
N HIS A 79 1.05 9.47 27.62
CA HIS A 79 0.91 9.38 29.06
C HIS A 79 -0.46 9.90 29.53
N ALA A 80 -0.90 11.04 29.02
CA ALA A 80 -2.22 11.60 29.33
C ALA A 80 -3.37 10.64 28.95
N LEU A 81 -3.28 9.98 27.79
CA LEU A 81 -4.29 9.01 27.34
C LEU A 81 -4.28 7.73 28.19
N ARG A 82 -3.10 7.27 28.66
CA ARG A 82 -2.98 6.10 29.54
C ARG A 82 -3.62 6.31 30.92
N GLU A 83 -3.60 7.53 31.44
CA GLU A 83 -4.23 7.87 32.74
C GLU A 83 -5.75 8.06 32.68
N LEU A 84 -6.34 8.15 31.47
CA LEU A 84 -7.78 8.17 31.33
C LEU A 84 -8.39 6.82 31.67
N SER A 85 -9.60 6.85 32.26
CA SER A 85 -10.43 5.65 32.35
C SER A 85 -10.78 5.13 30.96
N GLU A 86 -11.06 3.83 30.85
CA GLU A 86 -11.42 3.19 29.58
C GLU A 86 -12.59 3.91 28.89
N ARG A 87 -13.60 4.31 29.66
CA ARG A 87 -14.77 5.06 29.15
C ARG A 87 -14.40 6.45 28.63
N GLU A 88 -13.61 7.22 29.38
CA GLU A 88 -13.12 8.54 28.94
C GLU A 88 -12.31 8.39 27.65
N ARG A 89 -11.42 7.40 27.61
CA ARG A 89 -10.54 7.13 26.47
C ARG A 89 -11.33 6.74 25.23
N TYR A 90 -12.30 5.82 25.37
CA TYR A 90 -13.18 5.41 24.29
C TYR A 90 -13.95 6.58 23.70
N ILE A 91 -14.66 7.34 24.55
CA ILE A 91 -15.47 8.49 24.11
C ILE A 91 -14.59 9.55 23.41
N PHE A 92 -13.39 9.81 23.94
CA PHE A 92 -12.46 10.76 23.33
C PHE A 92 -11.97 10.28 21.96
N LEU A 93 -11.46 9.06 21.85
CA LEU A 93 -10.90 8.53 20.60
C LEU A 93 -11.99 8.36 19.53
N ALA A 94 -13.14 7.78 19.88
CA ALA A 94 -14.23 7.60 18.93
C ALA A 94 -14.80 8.94 18.41
N ARG A 95 -14.71 10.01 19.22
CA ARG A 95 -15.12 11.35 18.78
C ARG A 95 -14.05 12.07 17.97
N ALA A 96 -12.79 12.02 18.41
CA ALA A 96 -11.70 12.81 17.85
C ALA A 96 -11.04 12.15 16.63
N VAL A 97 -11.00 10.82 16.59
CA VAL A 97 -10.40 10.02 15.51
C VAL A 97 -11.47 9.51 14.56
N ASP A 98 -12.49 8.82 15.08
CA ASP A 98 -13.51 8.17 14.23
C ASP A 98 -14.66 9.12 13.84
N GLY A 99 -14.71 10.32 14.42
CA GLY A 99 -15.71 11.34 14.09
C GLY A 99 -17.15 11.03 14.54
N LYS A 100 -17.37 10.04 15.41
CA LYS A 100 -18.72 9.65 15.88
C LYS A 100 -19.48 10.83 16.48
N SER A 101 -20.80 10.88 16.31
CA SER A 101 -21.65 11.89 16.94
C SER A 101 -21.87 11.60 18.43
N PHE A 102 -22.31 12.60 19.19
CA PHE A 102 -22.63 12.40 20.60
C PHE A 102 -23.87 11.53 20.79
N GLU A 103 -24.80 11.54 19.82
CA GLU A 103 -25.97 10.66 19.79
C GLU A 103 -25.53 9.19 19.64
N ALA A 104 -24.68 8.88 18.66
CA ALA A 104 -24.18 7.52 18.46
C ALA A 104 -23.43 7.00 19.68
N LEU A 105 -22.58 7.85 20.28
CA LEU A 105 -21.87 7.51 21.51
C LEU A 105 -22.79 7.35 22.72
N ALA A 106 -23.88 8.11 22.80
CA ALA A 106 -24.87 7.99 23.86
C ALA A 106 -25.59 6.63 23.79
N GLU A 107 -25.97 6.22 22.59
CA GLU A 107 -26.57 4.90 22.33
C GLU A 107 -25.60 3.76 22.67
N GLU A 108 -24.36 3.81 22.17
CA GLU A 108 -23.36 2.76 22.40
C GLU A 108 -22.94 2.64 23.88
N THR A 109 -22.81 3.77 24.58
CA THR A 109 -22.32 3.79 25.98
C THR A 109 -23.45 3.71 27.01
N GLY A 110 -24.72 3.66 26.58
CA GLY A 110 -25.89 3.70 27.45
C GLY A 110 -26.01 4.97 28.28
N MET A 111 -25.43 6.08 27.82
CA MET A 111 -25.48 7.39 28.48
C MET A 111 -26.54 8.29 27.84
N GLY A 112 -26.97 9.33 28.55
CA GLY A 112 -27.64 10.45 27.89
C GLY A 112 -26.65 11.29 27.08
N TYR A 113 -27.13 11.90 25.98
CA TYR A 113 -26.36 12.81 25.11
C TYR A 113 -25.52 13.83 25.90
N LYS A 114 -26.16 14.54 26.86
CA LYS A 114 -25.47 15.54 27.69
C LYS A 114 -24.38 14.93 28.57
N GLY A 115 -24.57 13.68 29.00
CA GLY A 115 -23.58 12.93 29.77
C GLY A 115 -22.33 12.65 28.94
N VAL A 116 -22.50 12.12 27.73
CA VAL A 116 -21.38 11.87 26.82
C VAL A 116 -20.65 13.16 26.46
N ALA A 117 -21.37 14.21 26.08
CA ALA A 117 -20.78 15.51 25.76
C ALA A 117 -19.99 16.06 26.95
N SER A 118 -20.53 15.97 28.16
CA SER A 118 -19.82 16.40 29.38
C SER A 118 -18.57 15.56 29.63
N VAL A 119 -18.60 14.25 29.42
CA VAL A 119 -17.42 13.39 29.56
C VAL A 119 -16.36 13.82 28.55
N TYR A 120 -16.73 13.92 27.26
CA TYR A 120 -15.83 14.31 26.19
C TYR A 120 -15.08 15.62 26.50
N TYR A 121 -15.80 16.70 26.79
CA TYR A 121 -15.16 17.99 27.06
C TYR A 121 -14.32 17.99 28.35
N ARG A 122 -14.73 17.25 29.40
CA ARG A 122 -13.90 17.10 30.61
C ARG A 122 -12.63 16.32 30.31
N THR A 123 -12.71 15.27 29.50
CA THR A 123 -11.56 14.49 29.05
C THR A 123 -10.59 15.34 28.25
N VAL A 124 -11.07 16.18 27.33
CA VAL A 124 -10.23 17.15 26.60
C VAL A 124 -9.47 18.07 27.58
N GLN A 125 -10.15 18.60 28.60
CA GLN A 125 -9.51 19.46 29.60
C GLN A 125 -8.51 18.70 30.50
N LYS A 126 -8.77 17.41 30.78
CA LYS A 126 -7.85 16.54 31.53
C LYS A 126 -6.57 16.28 30.74
N ILE A 127 -6.70 15.97 29.44
CA ILE A 127 -5.56 15.77 28.53
C ILE A 127 -4.72 17.05 28.44
N LYS A 128 -5.36 18.20 28.16
CA LYS A 128 -4.65 19.49 28.04
C LYS A 128 -3.81 19.82 29.27
N ARG A 129 -4.42 19.75 30.46
CA ARG A 129 -3.72 19.99 31.72
C ARG A 129 -2.53 19.06 31.92
N LYS A 130 -2.68 17.77 31.57
CA LYS A 130 -1.59 16.80 31.75
C LYS A 130 -0.43 17.07 30.79
N ILE A 131 -0.72 17.41 29.53
CA ILE A 131 0.29 17.77 28.55
C ILE A 131 1.03 19.04 28.96
N GLU A 132 0.32 20.07 29.46
CA GLU A 132 0.93 21.29 29.98
C GLU A 132 1.86 21.03 31.16
N VAL A 133 1.44 20.19 32.12
CA VAL A 133 2.28 19.80 33.27
C VAL A 133 3.56 19.11 32.79
N MET A 134 3.44 18.11 31.92
CA MET A 134 4.61 17.37 31.42
C MET A 134 5.56 18.24 30.58
N LYS A 135 5.03 19.18 29.80
CA LYS A 135 5.88 20.11 29.02
C LYS A 135 6.68 21.08 29.89
N ASN A 136 6.24 21.33 31.12
CA ASN A 136 6.94 22.21 32.07
C ASN A 136 7.94 21.45 32.96
N GLU A 137 7.92 20.12 32.94
CA GLU A 137 8.79 19.25 33.74
C GLU A 137 10.09 18.84 33.00
N PHE A 138 10.24 19.23 31.73
CA PHE A 138 11.42 19.02 30.87
C PHE A 138 11.88 20.34 30.24
#